data_AF-A0A969FX73-F1
#
_entry.id   AF-A0A969FX73-F1
#
_cell.length_a   1.000
_cell.length_b   1.000
_cell.length_c   1.000
_cell.angle_alpha   90.00
_cell.angle_beta   90.00
_cell.angle_gamma   90.00
#
_symmetry.space_group_name_H-M   'P 1'
#
loop_
_entity.id
_entity.type
_entity.pdbx_description
1 polymer ?
#
loop_
_entity_poly.entity_id
_entity_poly.type
_entity_poly.pdbx_seq_one_letter_code
_entity_poly.pdbx_strand_id
1 'polypeptide(L)'
;MMPGKGPGVFYRVIRLARQTIGVVWKEAFQRHVGFWEHRSGTRYVLPHVPLPPAHLRARIGSATSIGSFLSIGKTTCQHLEQALEPIGTSLGSFRSILDFGCGCGRTLVWLANWPDGSQHQHEIRDRRVRLVGTDVDTAAIAWCRRHLPFAEFYPNQPMPPLPFPSATFDLVYTISVLPT
;
A
#
# COMPACT_ATOMS: atom_id res chain seq x y z
N MET A 1 30.74 -25.07 21.97
CA MET A 1 29.53 -25.80 21.54
C MET A 1 28.42 -24.78 21.28
N MET A 2 27.99 -24.65 20.03
CA MET A 2 26.73 -24.02 19.55
C MET A 2 26.00 -25.11 18.74
N PRO A 3 24.70 -25.04 18.36
CA PRO A 3 23.81 -23.86 18.25
C PRO A 3 22.31 -24.10 18.62
N GLY A 4 21.45 -23.08 18.46
CA GLY A 4 19.98 -23.25 18.37
C GLY A 4 19.19 -21.92 18.39
N LYS A 5 19.14 -21.18 17.28
CA LYS A 5 17.94 -20.95 16.41
C LYS A 5 16.65 -20.53 17.14
N GLY A 6 16.29 -19.24 17.06
CA GLY A 6 14.94 -18.75 17.36
C GLY A 6 13.93 -19.09 16.26
N PRO A 7 12.61 -18.90 16.48
CA PRO A 7 11.62 -19.03 15.43
C PRO A 7 11.21 -17.66 14.88
N GLY A 8 11.44 -17.50 13.57
CA GLY A 8 10.93 -16.39 12.76
C GLY A 8 9.49 -16.61 12.32
N VAL A 9 8.76 -15.51 12.15
CA VAL A 9 7.38 -15.46 11.67
C VAL A 9 7.36 -15.58 10.13
N PHE A 10 6.48 -16.44 9.62
CA PHE A 10 6.22 -16.69 8.20
C PHE A 10 5.29 -15.60 7.62
N TYR A 11 5.62 -15.04 6.45
CA TYR A 11 4.73 -14.16 5.67
C TYR A 11 4.18 -14.89 4.43
N ARG A 12 2.89 -14.66 4.10
CA ARG A 12 2.18 -15.30 2.98
C ARG A 12 1.19 -14.31 2.33
N VAL A 13 1.47 -13.77 1.14
CA VAL A 13 0.46 -13.27 0.17
C VAL A 13 1.08 -13.30 -1.24
N ILE A 14 0.49 -14.03 -2.19
CA ILE A 14 -0.09 -13.54 -3.48
C ILE A 14 -0.97 -14.69 -3.99
N ARG A 15 -2.25 -14.40 -4.25
CA ARG A 15 -3.13 -15.25 -5.06
C ARG A 15 -3.35 -14.51 -6.38
N LEU A 16 -2.45 -14.72 -7.33
CA LEU A 16 -2.79 -14.52 -8.75
C LEU A 16 -3.86 -15.56 -9.07
N ALA A 17 -5.03 -15.12 -9.49
CA ALA A 17 -6.15 -15.99 -9.81
C ALA A 17 -5.85 -16.79 -11.09
N ARG A 18 -5.06 -17.85 -10.94
CA ARG A 18 -5.27 -19.21 -11.46
C ARG A 18 -4.02 -20.03 -11.16
N GLN A 19 -4.24 -21.05 -10.32
CA GLN A 19 -3.45 -22.27 -10.09
C GLN A 19 -1.92 -22.19 -10.23
N THR A 20 -1.24 -22.64 -9.16
CA THR A 20 0.19 -23.06 -9.08
C THR A 20 1.20 -21.99 -8.63
N ILE A 21 1.26 -21.68 -7.33
CA ILE A 21 2.35 -20.83 -6.78
C ILE A 21 2.78 -21.36 -5.41
N GLY A 22 3.98 -21.96 -5.36
CA GLY A 22 4.62 -22.42 -4.13
C GLY A 22 6.13 -22.12 -4.01
N VAL A 23 6.81 -21.62 -5.05
CA VAL A 23 8.29 -21.68 -5.08
C VAL A 23 8.99 -20.30 -5.26
N VAL A 24 8.34 -19.28 -5.83
CA VAL A 24 9.04 -18.03 -6.20
C VAL A 24 9.19 -17.02 -5.04
N TRP A 25 8.53 -17.23 -3.90
CA TRP A 25 8.40 -16.24 -2.83
C TRP A 25 9.63 -16.04 -1.93
N LYS A 26 10.53 -17.02 -1.85
CA LYS A 26 11.61 -17.02 -0.85
C LYS A 26 12.81 -16.17 -1.26
N GLU A 27 13.06 -16.02 -2.56
CA GLU A 27 14.32 -15.47 -3.07
C GLU A 27 14.32 -13.96 -3.33
N ALA A 28 13.15 -13.33 -3.47
CA ALA A 28 13.05 -11.87 -3.69
C ALA A 28 13.05 -11.07 -2.37
N PHE A 29 12.37 -11.58 -1.34
CA PHE A 29 12.23 -10.91 -0.04
C PHE A 29 13.56 -10.89 0.74
N GLN A 30 14.37 -11.95 0.68
CA GLN A 30 15.66 -12.01 1.38
C GLN A 30 16.73 -11.07 0.80
N ARG A 31 16.55 -10.55 -0.42
CA ARG A 31 17.53 -9.65 -1.05
C ARG A 31 17.34 -8.17 -0.67
N HIS A 32 16.20 -7.76 -0.09
CA HIS A 32 15.87 -6.34 0.09
C HIS A 32 15.51 -5.90 1.52
N VAL A 33 15.43 -6.80 2.51
CA VAL A 33 15.25 -6.38 3.92
C VAL A 33 16.61 -6.01 4.53
N GLY A 34 17.16 -4.91 4.06
CA GLY A 34 18.09 -4.09 4.84
C GLY A 34 17.27 -3.14 5.70
N PHE A 35 17.61 -3.06 6.98
CA PHE A 35 17.08 -2.05 7.89
C PHE A 35 17.62 -0.69 7.42
N TRP A 36 16.81 0.11 6.73
CA TRP A 36 17.23 1.42 6.22
C TRP A 36 16.45 2.55 6.89
N GLU A 37 17.03 3.10 7.95
CA GLU A 37 16.71 4.43 8.43
C GLU A 37 17.35 5.44 7.46
N HIS A 38 16.71 5.68 6.31
CA HIS A 38 17.16 6.74 5.42
C HIS A 38 16.78 8.10 5.99
N ARG A 39 17.76 8.72 6.68
CA ARG A 39 17.82 10.18 6.87
C ARG A 39 17.83 10.84 5.48
N SER A 40 16.68 11.26 5.00
CA SER A 40 16.61 12.24 3.90
C SER A 40 15.67 13.37 4.33
N GLY A 41 16.27 14.54 4.58
CA GLY A 41 15.60 15.78 4.96
C GLY A 41 14.78 16.40 3.83
N THR A 42 14.16 15.58 2.97
CA THR A 42 13.32 16.05 1.89
C THR A 42 11.91 16.28 2.42
N ARG A 43 11.55 17.55 2.60
CA ARG A 43 10.15 17.95 2.86
C ARG A 43 9.35 17.73 1.58
N TYR A 44 8.71 16.58 1.46
CA TYR A 44 7.71 16.38 0.41
C TYR A 44 6.48 17.22 0.72
N VAL A 45 6.08 18.03 -0.25
CA VAL A 45 4.79 18.73 -0.25
C VAL A 45 3.97 18.08 -1.35
N LEU A 46 2.79 17.58 -1.01
CA LEU A 46 1.75 17.25 -1.98
C LEU A 46 0.78 18.43 -1.98
N PRO A 47 0.91 19.39 -2.91
CA PRO A 47 0.01 20.52 -2.98
C PRO A 47 -1.42 19.99 -3.14
N HIS A 48 -2.36 20.54 -2.37
CA HIS A 48 -3.80 20.27 -2.50
C HIS A 48 -4.30 18.87 -2.10
N VAL A 49 -3.48 17.99 -1.54
CA VAL A 49 -3.98 16.75 -0.91
C VAL A 49 -4.20 16.96 0.59
N PRO A 50 -5.43 16.78 1.10
CA PRO A 50 -5.67 16.86 2.54
C PRO A 50 -4.83 15.85 3.31
N LEU A 51 -4.29 16.26 4.46
CA LEU A 51 -3.51 15.40 5.32
C LEU A 51 -4.36 14.91 6.50
N PRO A 52 -4.34 13.60 6.82
CA PRO A 52 -5.09 13.07 7.96
C PRO A 52 -4.54 13.64 9.26
N PRO A 53 -5.36 13.88 10.30
CA PRO A 53 -4.90 14.36 11.60
C PRO A 53 -3.89 13.39 12.24
N ALA A 54 -3.08 13.90 13.17
CA ALA A 54 -1.96 13.16 13.76
C ALA A 54 -2.37 11.83 14.40
N HIS A 55 -3.52 11.79 15.07
CA HIS A 55 -4.02 10.57 15.72
C HIS A 55 -4.35 9.44 14.74
N LEU A 56 -4.74 9.73 13.49
CA LEU A 56 -4.95 8.71 12.46
C LEU A 56 -3.63 8.24 11.86
N ARG A 57 -2.67 9.16 11.64
CA ARG A 57 -1.34 8.81 11.13
C ARG A 57 -0.56 7.91 12.10
N ALA A 58 -0.68 8.16 13.40
CA ALA A 58 -0.01 7.38 14.44
C ALA A 58 -0.47 5.90 14.51
N ARG A 59 -1.64 5.57 13.95
CA ARG A 59 -2.17 4.20 13.96
C ARG A 59 -1.61 3.31 12.86
N ILE A 60 -1.07 3.91 11.80
CA ILE A 60 -0.55 3.19 10.63
C ILE A 60 0.99 3.01 10.66
N GLY A 61 1.56 3.04 11.87
CA GLY A 61 2.99 2.87 12.17
C GLY A 61 3.65 4.09 12.83
N SER A 62 4.97 4.06 12.96
CA SER A 62 5.78 5.07 13.68
C SER A 62 5.81 6.48 13.05
N ALA A 63 5.03 6.71 12.01
CA ALA A 63 4.99 7.95 11.23
C ALA A 63 4.12 9.02 11.90
N THR A 64 4.59 9.58 13.02
CA THR A 64 3.84 10.63 13.74
C THR A 64 3.90 11.99 13.02
N SER A 65 5.02 12.26 12.35
CA SER A 65 5.22 13.49 11.58
C SER A 65 4.62 13.41 10.17
N ILE A 66 4.18 14.55 9.64
CA ILE A 66 3.69 14.67 8.25
C ILE A 66 4.77 14.24 7.25
N GLY A 67 6.02 14.67 7.46
CA GLY A 67 7.12 14.34 6.55
C GLY A 67 7.40 12.84 6.50
N SER A 68 7.40 12.16 7.65
CA SER A 68 7.56 10.70 7.70
C SER A 68 6.38 9.98 7.03
N PHE A 69 5.14 10.43 7.30
CA PHE A 69 3.95 9.89 6.66
C PHE A 69 4.04 9.97 5.13
N LEU A 70 4.39 11.15 4.60
CA LEU A 70 4.50 11.37 3.16
C LEU A 70 5.66 10.58 2.56
N SER A 71 6.84 10.61 3.18
CA SER A 71 8.01 9.87 2.70
C SER A 71 7.76 8.36 2.63
N ILE A 72 7.18 7.78 3.68
CA ILE A 72 6.86 6.35 3.71
C ILE A 72 5.82 6.00 2.64
N GLY A 73 4.77 6.80 2.48
CA GLY A 73 3.78 6.60 1.41
C GLY A 73 4.42 6.61 0.02
N LYS A 74 5.34 7.55 -0.22
CA LYS A 74 6.07 7.70 -1.48
C LYS A 74 6.89 6.44 -1.78
N THR A 75 7.74 6.05 -0.83
CA THR A 75 8.62 4.89 -0.94
C THR A 75 7.81 3.60 -1.10
N THR A 76 6.68 3.48 -0.41
CA THR A 76 5.80 2.32 -0.55
C THR A 76 5.23 2.20 -1.98
N CYS A 77 4.80 3.32 -2.57
CA CYS A 77 4.36 3.34 -3.97
C CYS A 77 5.48 2.94 -4.94
N GLN A 78 6.72 3.41 -4.70
CA GLN A 78 7.87 3.04 -5.53
C GLN A 78 8.18 1.55 -5.44
N HIS A 79 8.11 0.97 -4.23
CA HIS A 79 8.32 -0.46 -4.04
C HIS A 79 7.22 -1.30 -4.70
N LEU A 80 5.97 -0.84 -4.70
CA LEU A 80 4.89 -1.51 -5.43
C LEU A 80 5.18 -1.55 -6.93
N GLU A 81 5.61 -0.43 -7.51
CA GLU A 81 5.98 -0.36 -8.93
C GLU A 81 7.15 -1.32 -9.24
N GLN A 82 8.22 -1.26 -8.46
CA GLN A 82 9.39 -2.12 -8.62
C GLN A 82 9.06 -3.61 -8.47
N ALA A 83 8.09 -3.96 -7.63
CA ALA A 83 7.65 -5.35 -7.46
C ALA A 83 6.91 -5.90 -8.68
N LEU A 84 6.38 -5.02 -9.54
CA LEU A 84 5.65 -5.37 -10.77
C LEU A 84 6.58 -5.49 -11.99
N GLU A 85 7.74 -4.83 -11.96
CA GLU A 85 8.73 -4.88 -13.07
C GLU A 85 9.11 -6.31 -13.51
N PRO A 86 9.39 -7.28 -12.60
CA PRO A 86 9.82 -8.62 -13.01
C PRO A 86 8.75 -9.43 -13.75
N ILE A 87 7.49 -9.05 -13.63
CA ILE A 87 6.37 -9.67 -14.34
C ILE A 87 5.93 -8.85 -15.56
N GLY A 88 6.71 -7.84 -15.94
CA GLY A 88 6.49 -7.04 -17.15
C GLY A 88 5.26 -6.14 -17.09
N THR A 89 4.87 -5.67 -15.90
CA THR A 89 3.68 -4.84 -15.70
C THR A 89 3.99 -3.61 -14.83
N SER A 90 3.08 -2.64 -14.81
CA SER A 90 3.17 -1.39 -14.04
C SER A 90 1.88 -1.14 -13.25
N LEU A 91 1.86 -0.25 -12.25
CA LEU A 91 0.62 0.11 -11.58
C LEU A 91 -0.42 0.71 -12.55
N GLY A 92 0.04 1.45 -13.57
CA GLY A 92 -0.81 2.05 -14.62
C GLY A 92 -1.44 1.05 -15.61
N SER A 93 -1.03 -0.22 -15.57
CA SER A 93 -1.59 -1.29 -16.41
C SER A 93 -2.92 -1.85 -15.91
N PHE A 94 -3.22 -1.65 -14.62
CA PHE A 94 -4.43 -2.18 -13.98
C PHE A 94 -5.62 -1.23 -14.10
N ARG A 95 -6.83 -1.76 -14.12
CA ARG A 95 -8.08 -0.99 -14.16
C ARG A 95 -8.69 -0.77 -12.79
N SER A 96 -8.34 -1.60 -11.81
CA SER A 96 -8.98 -1.67 -10.49
C SER A 96 -8.02 -2.18 -9.41
N ILE A 97 -7.55 -1.28 -8.56
CA ILE A 97 -6.55 -1.57 -7.53
C ILE A 97 -7.19 -1.50 -6.14
N LEU A 98 -7.02 -2.55 -5.34
CA LEU A 98 -7.40 -2.59 -3.93
C LEU A 98 -6.18 -2.47 -3.01
N ASP A 99 -6.21 -1.45 -2.16
CA ASP A 99 -5.38 -1.33 -0.96
C ASP A 99 -6.10 -1.99 0.23
N PHE A 100 -5.71 -3.22 0.56
CA PHE A 100 -6.26 -3.97 1.69
C PHE A 100 -5.50 -3.62 2.98
N GLY A 101 -6.20 -2.93 3.89
CA GLY A 101 -5.70 -2.27 5.09
C GLY A 101 -5.05 -0.92 4.79
N CYS A 102 -5.80 -0.08 4.09
CA CYS A 102 -5.33 1.21 3.57
C CYS A 102 -5.11 2.29 4.65
N GLY A 103 -5.60 2.06 5.87
CA GLY A 103 -5.63 3.03 6.96
C GLY A 103 -6.21 4.37 6.54
N CYS A 104 -5.48 5.45 6.82
CA CYS A 104 -5.85 6.80 6.39
C CYS A 104 -5.29 7.19 5.00
N GLY A 105 -5.10 6.21 4.10
CA GLY A 105 -4.80 6.43 2.69
C GLY A 105 -3.36 6.82 2.37
N ARG A 106 -2.38 6.46 3.21
CA ARG A 106 -0.97 6.90 3.07
C ARG A 106 -0.38 6.59 1.70
N THR A 107 -0.60 5.38 1.17
CA THR A 107 -0.08 4.96 -0.13
C THR A 107 -0.96 5.44 -1.28
N LEU A 108 -2.29 5.33 -1.14
CA LEU A 108 -3.27 5.77 -2.15
C LEU A 108 -3.13 7.25 -2.55
N VAL A 109 -2.76 8.11 -1.59
CA VAL A 109 -2.45 9.52 -1.86
C VAL A 109 -1.35 9.68 -2.91
N TRP A 110 -0.31 8.87 -2.86
CA TRP A 110 0.80 8.90 -3.83
C TRP A 110 0.46 8.22 -5.14
N LEU A 111 -0.37 7.17 -5.12
CA LEU A 111 -0.88 6.57 -6.35
C LEU A 111 -1.65 7.58 -7.21
N ALA A 112 -2.37 8.52 -6.58
CA ALA A 112 -3.19 9.48 -7.29
C ALA A 112 -2.52 10.85 -7.57
N ASN A 113 -1.50 11.28 -6.81
CA ASN A 113 -1.09 12.70 -6.77
C ASN A 113 0.42 12.95 -6.85
N TRP A 114 1.19 12.13 -7.56
CA TRP A 114 2.63 12.34 -7.65
C TRP A 114 3.01 13.67 -8.36
N PRO A 115 3.84 14.53 -7.76
CA PRO A 115 4.06 15.90 -8.25
C PRO A 115 4.92 15.99 -9.52
N ASP A 116 5.71 14.97 -9.82
CA ASP A 116 6.73 14.96 -10.88
C ASP A 116 6.26 14.27 -12.19
N GLY A 117 4.98 13.87 -12.27
CA GLY A 117 4.37 13.42 -13.53
C GLY A 117 4.97 12.14 -14.12
N SER A 118 5.52 11.25 -13.28
CA SER A 118 6.12 10.00 -13.75
C SER A 118 5.15 9.24 -14.68
N GLN A 119 5.69 8.62 -15.73
CA GLN A 119 4.91 8.02 -16.82
C GLN A 119 3.78 7.10 -16.32
N HIS A 120 4.05 6.30 -15.30
CA HIS A 120 3.11 5.36 -14.71
C HIS A 120 1.92 6.02 -13.98
N GLN A 121 2.03 7.27 -13.51
CA GLN A 121 0.95 7.99 -12.82
C GLN A 121 0.08 8.83 -13.74
N HIS A 122 0.61 9.28 -14.88
CA HIS A 122 -0.26 9.75 -15.98
C HIS A 122 -1.20 8.63 -16.38
N GLU A 123 -0.71 7.39 -16.50
CA GLU A 123 -1.56 6.25 -16.81
C GLU A 123 -2.66 6.04 -15.75
N ILE A 124 -2.36 6.14 -14.46
CA ILE A 124 -3.38 6.01 -13.40
C ILE A 124 -4.44 7.12 -13.48
N ARG A 125 -4.02 8.39 -13.58
CA ARG A 125 -4.95 9.55 -13.65
C ARG A 125 -5.73 9.58 -14.95
N ASP A 126 -5.05 9.42 -16.09
CA ASP A 126 -5.63 9.59 -17.42
C ASP A 126 -6.54 8.41 -17.79
N ARG A 127 -6.19 7.18 -17.36
CA ARG A 127 -7.03 5.99 -17.59
C ARG A 127 -8.14 5.84 -16.56
N ARG A 128 -8.26 6.76 -15.59
CA ARG A 128 -9.27 6.72 -14.52
C ARG A 128 -9.28 5.36 -13.81
N VAL A 129 -8.10 4.89 -13.41
CA VAL A 129 -7.97 3.62 -12.69
C VAL A 129 -8.81 3.69 -11.42
N ARG A 130 -9.64 2.67 -11.20
CA ARG A 130 -10.48 2.58 -10.01
C ARG A 130 -9.62 2.24 -8.81
N LEU A 131 -9.38 3.21 -7.94
CA LEU A 131 -8.65 3.04 -6.69
C LEU A 131 -9.63 2.77 -5.55
N VAL A 132 -9.40 1.69 -4.80
CA VAL A 132 -10.23 1.32 -3.65
C VAL A 132 -9.36 1.04 -2.44
N GLY A 133 -9.73 1.62 -1.29
CA GLY A 133 -9.13 1.33 0.00
C GLY A 133 -10.12 0.65 0.94
N THR A 134 -9.66 -0.33 1.71
CA THR A 134 -10.46 -0.91 2.79
C THR A 134 -9.64 -1.09 4.06
N ASP A 135 -10.26 -0.91 5.23
CA ASP A 135 -9.60 -1.02 6.53
C ASP A 135 -10.62 -1.28 7.65
N VAL A 136 -10.15 -1.85 8.77
CA VAL A 136 -10.94 -2.09 9.98
C VAL A 136 -11.09 -0.80 10.80
N ASP A 137 -10.15 0.16 10.67
CA ASP A 137 -10.23 1.47 11.32
C ASP A 137 -11.29 2.35 10.63
N THR A 138 -12.52 2.25 11.13
CA THR A 138 -13.66 3.02 10.64
C THR A 138 -13.45 4.54 10.73
N ALA A 139 -12.65 5.03 11.68
CA ALA A 139 -12.35 6.46 11.78
C ALA A 139 -11.42 6.92 10.66
N ALA A 140 -10.43 6.09 10.31
CA ALA A 140 -9.56 6.32 9.17
C ALA A 140 -10.34 6.29 7.85
N ILE A 141 -11.21 5.29 7.66
CA ILE A 141 -12.08 5.20 6.49
C ILE A 141 -13.03 6.40 6.38
N ALA A 142 -13.65 6.82 7.48
CA ALA A 142 -14.53 7.98 7.49
C ALA A 142 -13.77 9.26 7.13
N TRP A 143 -12.51 9.40 7.56
CA TRP A 143 -11.66 10.50 7.15
C TRP A 143 -11.36 10.44 5.64
N CYS A 144 -10.94 9.28 5.11
CA CYS A 144 -10.64 9.11 3.70
C CYS A 144 -11.82 9.47 2.79
N ARG A 145 -13.02 8.97 3.10
CA ARG A 145 -14.25 9.28 2.34
C ARG A 145 -14.54 10.77 2.21
N ARG A 146 -14.24 11.55 3.26
CA ARG A 146 -14.49 12.99 3.28
C ARG A 146 -13.42 13.80 2.55
N HIS A 147 -12.20 13.30 2.45
CA HIS A 147 -11.04 14.11 2.06
C HIS A 147 -10.31 13.62 0.81
N LEU A 148 -10.53 12.38 0.37
CA LEU A 148 -9.81 11.76 -0.74
C LEU A 148 -10.81 11.36 -1.85
N PRO A 149 -11.35 12.31 -2.62
CA PRO A 149 -12.40 12.05 -3.61
C PRO A 149 -11.93 11.24 -4.84
N PHE A 150 -10.63 11.01 -4.97
CA PHE A 150 -10.04 10.26 -6.08
C PHE A 150 -10.12 8.73 -5.91
N ALA A 151 -10.55 8.24 -4.75
CA ALA A 151 -10.63 6.82 -4.44
C ALA A 151 -11.91 6.48 -3.66
N GLU A 152 -12.34 5.23 -3.76
CA GLU A 152 -13.45 4.71 -2.97
C GLU A 152 -12.93 4.07 -1.68
N PHE A 153 -13.64 4.23 -0.57
CA PHE A 153 -13.22 3.69 0.72
C PHE A 153 -14.35 2.91 1.39
N TYR A 154 -14.02 1.72 1.91
CA TYR A 154 -14.98 0.83 2.53
C TYR A 154 -14.44 0.29 3.86
N PRO A 155 -15.20 0.38 4.97
CA PRO A 155 -14.81 -0.34 6.18
C PRO A 155 -14.93 -1.84 5.90
N ASN A 156 -14.00 -2.63 6.42
CA ASN A 156 -14.13 -4.08 6.46
C ASN A 156 -14.21 -4.59 7.91
N GLN A 157 -14.45 -5.89 8.03
CA GLN A 157 -14.41 -6.59 9.30
C GLN A 157 -13.05 -7.26 9.47
N PRO A 158 -12.59 -7.49 10.71
CA PRO A 158 -11.37 -8.26 10.98
C PRO A 158 -11.38 -9.66 10.37
N MET A 159 -12.58 -10.23 10.22
CA MET A 159 -12.80 -11.55 9.62
C MET A 159 -13.44 -11.43 8.24
N PRO A 160 -13.16 -12.36 7.30
CA PRO A 160 -13.86 -12.44 6.02
C PRO A 160 -15.39 -12.53 6.19
N PRO A 161 -16.18 -12.17 5.15
CA PRO A 161 -15.75 -11.72 3.83
C PRO A 161 -15.54 -10.20 3.74
N LEU A 162 -14.77 -9.78 2.72
CA LEU A 162 -14.76 -8.38 2.27
C LEU A 162 -16.11 -8.03 1.61
N PRO A 163 -16.51 -6.74 1.60
CA PRO A 163 -17.75 -6.29 0.95
C PRO A 163 -17.60 -6.17 -0.57
N PHE A 164 -16.83 -7.05 -1.21
CA PHE A 164 -16.57 -7.03 -2.65
C PHE A 164 -16.86 -8.40 -3.26
N PRO A 165 -17.51 -8.46 -4.43
CA PRO A 165 -17.61 -9.69 -5.21
C PRO A 165 -16.23 -10.30 -5.53
N SER A 166 -16.21 -11.60 -5.79
CA SER A 166 -14.99 -12.25 -6.31
C SER A 166 -14.57 -11.64 -7.66
N ALA A 167 -13.26 -11.59 -7.92
CA ALA A 167 -12.69 -11.04 -9.16
C ALA A 167 -13.05 -9.56 -9.47
N THR A 168 -13.30 -8.76 -8.43
CA THR A 168 -13.57 -7.32 -8.56
C THR A 168 -12.33 -6.49 -8.93
N PHE A 169 -11.14 -6.97 -8.55
CA PHE A 169 -9.88 -6.23 -8.68
C PHE A 169 -8.88 -7.02 -9.51
N ASP A 170 -8.16 -6.33 -10.38
CA ASP A 170 -7.04 -6.89 -11.16
C ASP A 170 -5.69 -6.68 -10.47
N LEU A 171 -5.62 -5.82 -9.45
CA LEU A 171 -4.54 -5.79 -8.46
C LEU A 171 -5.09 -5.67 -7.03
N VAL A 172 -4.58 -6.52 -6.13
CA VAL A 172 -4.80 -6.39 -4.68
C VAL A 172 -3.43 -6.38 -4.01
N TYR A 173 -3.15 -5.35 -3.21
CA TYR A 173 -1.96 -5.29 -2.38
C TYR A 173 -2.31 -5.08 -0.91
N THR A 174 -1.37 -5.40 -0.03
CA THR A 174 -1.49 -5.13 1.39
C THR A 174 -0.12 -4.78 1.97
N ILE A 175 -0.06 -3.76 2.82
CA ILE A 175 1.18 -3.30 3.45
C ILE A 175 1.00 -3.31 4.95
N SER A 176 1.57 -4.34 5.60
CA SER A 176 1.77 -4.42 7.05
C SER A 176 0.48 -4.31 7.90
N VAL A 177 -0.55 -5.10 7.58
CA VAL A 177 -1.90 -5.01 8.20
C VAL A 177 -2.20 -6.12 9.21
N LEU A 178 -1.26 -7.04 9.45
CA LEU A 178 -1.47 -8.15 10.37
C LEU A 178 -0.85 -7.82 11.73
N PRO A 179 -1.60 -7.94 12.84
CA PRO A 179 -1.02 -7.83 14.18
C PRO A 179 0.00 -8.94 14.42
N THR A 180 1.06 -8.59 15.14
CA THR A 180 2.00 -9.52 15.80
C THR A 180 1.31 -10.38 16.83
#